data_AF-A0AAQ2URG8-F1
#
_entry.id   AF-A0AAQ2URG8-F1
#
_cell.length_a   1.000
_cell.length_b   1.000
_cell.length_c   1.000
_cell.angle_alpha   90.00
_cell.angle_beta   90.00
_cell.angle_gamma   90.00
#
_symmetry.space_group_name_H-M   'P 1'
#
loop_
_entity.id
_entity.type
_entity.pdbx_description
1 polymer ?
#
loop_
_entity_poly.entity_id
_entity_poly.type
_entity_poly.pdbx_seq_one_letter_code
_entity_poly.pdbx_strand_id
1 'polypeptide(L)'
;MINHVLFSLREFIFMLFWLLFASLPIALVGLMISMISNENNREVFSNLLAFPLIIVSGLWWPLDQMPIFLRWIGHFSPVYVLNIGGQRLSDGENIKIICIVNLFIWFFYY
;
A
#
# COMPACT_ATOMS: atom_id res chain seq x y z
N MET A 1 18.15 12.01 20.55
CA MET A 1 16.81 11.56 21.02
C MET A 1 15.80 12.25 20.13
N ILE A 2 15.29 11.55 19.11
CA ILE A 2 14.43 12.13 18.06
C ILE A 2 13.01 11.58 18.28
N ASN A 3 12.12 12.47 18.73
CA ASN A 3 10.67 12.34 18.94
C ASN A 3 10.15 11.16 19.78
N HIS A 4 9.58 11.49 20.94
CA HIS A 4 8.69 10.65 21.71
C HIS A 4 7.37 10.44 20.94
N VAL A 5 7.37 9.54 19.97
CA VAL A 5 6.13 9.01 19.42
C VAL A 5 5.57 8.04 20.46
N LEU A 6 4.94 8.61 21.50
CA LEU A 6 4.19 7.85 22.49
C LEU A 6 2.89 7.42 21.84
N PHE A 7 2.95 6.35 21.03
CA PHE A 7 1.74 5.71 20.54
C PHE A 7 0.94 5.18 21.72
N SER A 8 -0.31 5.61 21.81
CA SER A 8 -1.28 4.95 22.67
C SER A 8 -1.46 3.50 22.21
N LEU A 9 -1.77 2.59 23.13
CA LEU A 9 -2.11 1.20 22.79
C LEU A 9 -3.21 1.12 21.73
N ARG A 10 -4.13 2.09 21.73
CA ARG A 10 -5.20 2.23 20.73
C ARG A 10 -4.64 2.46 19.33
N GLU A 11 -3.76 3.45 19.14
CA GLU A 11 -3.15 3.75 17.84
C GLU A 11 -2.32 2.58 17.34
N PHE A 12 -1.58 1.92 18.23
CA PHE A 12 -0.81 0.72 17.90
C PHE A 12 -1.70 -0.41 17.38
N ILE A 13 -2.79 -0.72 18.08
CA ILE A 13 -3.75 -1.76 17.66
C ILE A 13 -4.39 -1.41 16.31
N PHE A 14 -4.78 -0.15 16.11
CA PHE A 14 -5.35 0.27 14.83
C PHE A 14 -4.35 0.22 13.68
N MET A 15 -3.09 0.60 13.91
CA MET A 15 -2.03 0.45 12.90
C MET A 15 -1.78 -1.01 12.55
N LEU A 16 -1.74 -1.91 13.54
CA LEU A 16 -1.59 -3.34 13.32
C LEU A 16 -2.76 -3.89 12.47
N PHE A 17 -3.99 -3.55 12.86
CA PHE A 17 -5.19 -3.93 12.11
C PHE A 17 -5.13 -3.39 10.69
N TRP A 18 -4.83 -2.11 10.52
CA TRP A 18 -4.72 -1.50 9.20
C TRP A 18 -3.66 -2.18 8.33
N LEU A 19 -2.47 -2.46 8.87
CA LEU A 19 -1.40 -3.12 8.14
C LEU A 19 -1.83 -4.51 7.66
N LEU A 20 -2.51 -5.28 8.50
CA LEU A 20 -3.03 -6.61 8.15
C LEU A 20 -4.06 -6.53 7.03
N PHE A 21 -5.07 -5.66 7.15
CA PHE A 21 -6.14 -5.57 6.16
C PHE A 21 -5.68 -4.91 4.85
N ALA A 22 -4.88 -3.85 4.93
CA ALA A 22 -4.38 -3.12 3.77
C ALA A 22 -3.34 -3.90 2.95
N SER A 23 -2.68 -4.90 3.56
CA SER A 23 -1.71 -5.75 2.85
C SER A 23 -2.36 -6.93 2.10
N LEU A 24 -3.62 -7.26 2.37
CA LEU A 24 -4.31 -8.37 1.71
C LEU A 24 -4.35 -8.24 0.17
N PRO A 25 -4.68 -7.09 -0.44
CA PRO A 25 -4.57 -6.92 -1.89
C PRO A 25 -3.15 -7.16 -2.43
N ILE A 26 -2.13 -6.75 -1.68
CA ILE A 26 -0.72 -6.96 -2.06
C ILE A 26 -0.40 -8.45 -2.03
N ALA A 27 -0.89 -9.17 -1.01
CA ALA A 27 -0.74 -10.61 -0.90
C ALA A 27 -1.47 -11.34 -2.04
N LEU A 28 -2.68 -10.91 -2.43
CA LEU A 28 -3.42 -11.46 -3.57
C LEU A 28 -2.62 -11.32 -4.88
N VAL A 29 -2.02 -10.17 -5.14
CA VAL A 29 -1.13 -9.97 -6.29
C VAL A 29 0.07 -10.93 -6.21
N GLY A 30 0.68 -11.10 -5.03
CA GLY A 30 1.75 -12.07 -4.83
C GLY A 30 1.33 -13.52 -5.12
N LEU A 31 0.11 -13.90 -4.71
CA LEU A 31 -0.47 -15.21 -5.01
C LEU A 31 -0.72 -15.38 -6.51
N MET A 32 -1.25 -14.36 -7.21
CA MET A 32 -1.43 -14.40 -8.66
C MET A 32 -0.09 -14.61 -9.38
N ILE A 33 0.97 -13.90 -8.97
CA ILE A 33 2.32 -14.08 -9.52
C ILE A 33 2.84 -15.50 -9.24
N SER A 34 2.54 -16.06 -8.07
CA SER A 34 2.97 -17.42 -7.71
C SER A 34 2.39 -18.51 -8.61
N MET A 35 1.21 -18.27 -9.22
CA MET A 35 0.56 -19.18 -10.15
C MET A 35 1.21 -19.22 -11.53
N ILE A 36 2.13 -18.30 -11.83
CA ILE A 36 2.89 -18.32 -13.09
C ILE A 36 3.83 -19.54 -13.08
N SER A 37 3.60 -20.46 -14.02
CA SER A 37 4.28 -21.75 -14.05
C SER A 37 5.78 -21.65 -14.41
N ASN A 38 6.15 -20.68 -15.25
CA ASN A 38 7.54 -20.48 -15.66
C ASN A 38 8.28 -19.61 -14.63
N GLU A 39 9.38 -20.14 -14.09
CA GLU A 39 10.14 -19.48 -13.02
C GLU A 39 10.75 -18.15 -13.47
N ASN A 40 11.35 -18.10 -14.66
CA ASN A 40 11.93 -16.88 -15.21
C ASN A 40 10.86 -15.80 -15.37
N ASN A 41 9.67 -16.16 -15.86
CA ASN A 41 8.57 -15.20 -16.00
C ASN A 41 8.11 -14.71 -14.63
N ARG A 42 7.95 -15.60 -13.65
CA ARG A 42 7.52 -15.27 -12.29
C ARG A 42 8.47 -14.27 -11.63
N GLU A 43 9.78 -14.46 -11.74
CA GLU A 43 10.78 -13.53 -11.22
C GLU A 43 10.71 -12.16 -11.90
N VAL A 44 10.58 -12.13 -13.23
CA VAL A 44 10.43 -10.89 -13.99
C VAL A 44 9.18 -10.13 -13.54
N PHE A 45 8.04 -10.81 -13.43
CA PHE A 45 6.79 -10.19 -12.96
C PHE A 45 6.91 -9.69 -11.52
N SER A 46 7.51 -10.47 -10.62
CA SER A 46 7.71 -10.08 -9.22
C SER A 46 8.53 -8.78 -9.11
N ASN A 47 9.67 -8.72 -9.79
CA ASN A 47 10.57 -7.56 -9.72
C ASN A 47 9.99 -6.34 -10.44
N LEU A 48 9.37 -6.55 -11.60
CA LEU A 48 8.76 -5.48 -12.38
C LEU A 48 7.49 -4.93 -11.73
N LEU A 49 6.80 -5.69 -10.88
CA LEU A 49 5.69 -5.16 -10.10
C LEU A 49 6.19 -4.49 -8.83
N ALA A 50 7.01 -5.17 -8.03
CA ALA A 50 7.43 -4.67 -6.72
C ALA A 50 8.10 -3.30 -6.80
N PHE A 51 9.06 -3.13 -7.70
CA PHE A 51 9.88 -1.92 -7.73
C PHE A 51 9.10 -0.67 -8.19
N PRO A 52 8.36 -0.70 -9.33
CA PRO A 52 7.52 0.42 -9.72
C PRO A 52 6.38 0.68 -8.73
N LEU A 53 5.75 -0.36 -8.15
CA LEU A 53 4.67 -0.15 -7.17
C LEU A 53 5.14 0.65 -5.96
N ILE A 54 6.33 0.33 -5.41
CA ILE A 54 6.87 1.06 -4.25
C ILE A 54 7.10 2.53 -4.61
N ILE A 55 7.60 2.82 -5.82
CA ILE A 55 7.79 4.20 -6.28
C ILE A 55 6.43 4.91 -6.42
N VAL A 56 5.50 4.38 -7.21
CA VAL A 56 4.21 5.05 -7.48
C VAL A 56 3.32 5.13 -6.25
N SER A 57 3.53 4.31 -5.22
CA SER A 57 2.76 4.38 -3.97
C SER A 57 3.04 5.60 -3.10
N GLY A 58 4.07 6.39 -3.44
CA GLY A 58 4.48 7.51 -2.62
C GLY A 58 5.36 7.13 -1.42
N LEU A 59 5.78 5.86 -1.29
CA LEU A 59 6.62 5.38 -0.17
C LEU A 59 8.04 5.94 -0.23
N TRP A 60 8.62 5.99 -1.43
CA TRP A 60 10.00 6.46 -1.64
C TRP A 60 10.07 7.89 -2.18
N TRP A 61 9.11 8.25 -3.04
CA TRP A 61 9.08 9.55 -3.70
C TRP A 61 7.74 10.23 -3.42
N PRO A 62 7.68 11.51 -3.01
CA PRO A 62 6.42 12.18 -2.74
C PRO A 62 5.52 12.23 -3.99
N LEU A 63 4.30 11.71 -3.88
CA LEU A 63 3.33 11.68 -5.01
C LEU A 63 3.05 13.05 -5.62
N ASP A 64 3.12 14.11 -4.80
CA ASP A 64 2.91 15.49 -5.24
C ASP A 64 4.01 16.03 -6.17
N GLN A 65 5.15 15.35 -6.23
CA GLN A 65 6.28 15.69 -7.11
C GLN A 65 6.32 14.79 -8.36
N MET A 66 5.42 13.80 -8.47
CA MET A 66 5.35 12.93 -9.64
C MET A 66 4.55 13.58 -10.78
N PRO A 67 4.84 13.22 -12.05
CA PRO A 67 3.98 13.52 -13.19
C PRO A 67 2.53 13.10 -12.94
N ILE A 68 1.56 13.88 -13.44
CA ILE A 68 0.11 13.65 -13.24
C ILE A 68 -0.26 12.18 -13.50
N PHE A 69 0.20 11.61 -14.61
CA PHE A 69 -0.10 10.23 -14.98
C PHE A 69 0.32 9.20 -13.92
N LEU A 70 1.54 9.33 -13.38
CA LEU A 70 2.04 8.43 -12.34
C LEU A 70 1.30 8.64 -11.02
N ARG A 71 0.88 9.87 -10.72
CA ARG A 71 0.06 10.17 -9.54
C ARG A 71 -1.30 9.46 -9.58
N TRP A 72 -1.96 9.45 -10.73
CA TRP A 72 -3.22 8.73 -10.93
C TRP A 72 -3.08 7.23 -10.67
N ILE A 73 -2.04 6.60 -11.21
CA ILE A 73 -1.74 5.18 -10.97
C ILE A 73 -1.45 4.94 -9.49
N GLY A 74 -0.63 5.81 -8.90
CA GLY A 74 -0.27 5.74 -7.49
C GLY A 74 -1.47 5.71 -6.57
N HIS A 75 -2.43 6.62 -6.76
CA HIS A 75 -3.64 6.69 -5.95
C HIS A 75 -4.51 5.44 -5.99
N PHE A 76 -4.49 4.70 -7.09
CA PHE A 76 -5.22 3.44 -7.25
C PHE A 76 -4.46 2.22 -6.72
N SER A 77 -3.16 2.36 -6.46
CA SER A 77 -2.33 1.25 -5.99
C SER A 77 -2.70 0.83 -4.55
N PRO A 78 -2.68 -0.46 -4.24
CA PRO A 78 -2.99 -0.95 -2.89
C PRO A 78 -1.88 -0.56 -1.90
N VAL A 79 -0.65 -0.38 -2.41
CA VAL A 79 0.50 0.07 -1.63
C VAL A 79 0.34 1.54 -1.19
N TYR A 80 -0.29 2.40 -2.02
CA TYR A 80 -0.62 3.77 -1.62
C TYR A 80 -1.64 3.81 -0.48
N VAL A 81 -2.68 2.96 -0.57
CA VAL A 81 -3.70 2.82 0.47
C VAL A 81 -3.05 2.43 1.80
N LEU A 82 -2.17 1.42 1.77
CA LEU A 82 -1.41 0.99 2.94
C LEU A 82 -0.58 2.14 3.52
N ASN A 83 0.19 2.83 2.68
CA ASN A 83 1.10 3.91 3.08
C ASN A 83 0.36 5.08 3.73
N ILE A 84 -0.62 5.66 3.04
CA ILE A 84 -1.36 6.83 3.55
C ILE A 84 -2.16 6.49 4.79
N GLY A 85 -2.79 5.31 4.85
CA GLY A 85 -3.51 4.92 6.06
C GLY A 85 -2.58 4.71 7.25
N GLY A 86 -1.39 4.13 7.03
CA GLY A 86 -0.37 3.97 8.06
C GLY A 86 0.16 5.30 8.59
N GLN A 87 0.51 6.23 7.70
CA GLN A 87 0.97 7.58 8.08
C GLN A 87 -0.10 8.32 8.89
N ARG A 88 -1.35 8.30 8.43
CA ARG A 88 -2.46 9.00 9.13
C ARG A 88 -2.71 8.44 10.53
N LEU A 89 -2.71 7.11 10.67
CA LEU A 89 -2.85 6.49 11.99
C LEU A 89 -1.67 6.81 12.90
N SER A 90 -0.47 6.93 12.34
CA SER A 90 0.71 7.35 13.09
C SER A 90 0.61 8.80 13.59
N ASP A 91 -0.06 9.65 12.82
CA ASP A 91 -0.33 11.05 13.17
C ASP A 91 -1.56 11.20 14.10
N GLY A 92 -2.20 10.09 14.51
CA GLY A 92 -3.43 10.10 15.32
C GLY A 92 -4.68 10.50 14.53
N GLU A 93 -4.58 10.59 13.20
CA GLU A 93 -5.68 10.94 12.30
C GLU A 93 -6.48 9.71 11.87
N ASN A 94 -7.74 9.94 11.50
CA ASN A 94 -8.57 8.89 10.91
C ASN A 94 -8.17 8.60 9.45
N ILE A 95 -8.30 7.34 9.06
CA ILE A 95 -8.14 6.87 7.68
C ILE A 95 -9.19 7.54 6.79
N LYS A 96 -8.77 8.01 5.60
CA LYS A 96 -9.70 8.60 4.63
C LYS A 96 -10.62 7.54 4.04
N ILE A 97 -11.89 7.89 3.82
CA ILE A 97 -12.87 6.99 3.22
C ILE A 97 -12.43 6.44 1.86
N ILE A 98 -11.69 7.24 1.08
CA ILE A 98 -11.15 6.82 -0.22
C ILE A 98 -10.20 5.63 -0.12
N CYS A 99 -9.44 5.52 0.97
CA CYS A 99 -8.55 4.38 1.22
C CYS A 99 -9.38 3.09 1.39
N ILE A 100 -10.49 3.19 2.12
CA ILE A 100 -11.40 2.07 2.36
C ILE A 100 -12.09 1.65 1.05
N VAL A 101 -12.58 2.62 0.27
CA VAL A 101 -13.20 2.36 -1.04
C VAL A 101 -12.21 1.68 -1.99
N ASN A 102 -10.98 2.20 -2.10
CA ASN A 102 -9.95 1.60 -2.96
C ASN A 102 -9.60 0.18 -2.51
N LEU A 103 -9.53 -0.07 -1.20
CA LEU A 103 -9.32 -1.41 -0.66
C LEU A 103 -10.44 -2.36 -1.11
N PHE A 104 -11.71 -1.95 -1.00
CA PHE A 104 -12.84 -2.77 -1.44
C PHE A 104 -12.83 -3.03 -2.94
N ILE A 105 -12.47 -2.04 -3.76
CA ILE A 105 -12.33 -2.24 -5.21
C ILE A 105 -11.35 -3.38 -5.50
N TRP A 106 -10.21 -3.41 -4.82
CA TRP A 106 -9.22 -4.47 -4.98
C TRP A 106 -9.72 -5.87 -4.60
N PHE A 107 -10.68 -5.98 -3.69
CA PHE A 107 -11.26 -7.28 -3.28
C PHE A 107 -12.38 -7.78 -4.20
N PHE A 108 -13.11 -6.88 -4.86
CA PHE A 108 -14.29 -7.26 -5.65
C PHE A 108 -14.05 -7.28 -7.16
N TYR A 109 -13.01 -6.62 -7.65
CA TYR A 109 -12.71 -6.53 -9.09
C TYR A 109 -11.55 -7.42 -9.56
N TYR A 110 -10.77 -8.03 -8.66
CA TYR A 110 -9.63 -8.90 -8.97
C TYR A 110 -9.67 -10.19 -8.15
#